data_AF-A0A1B6I3T9-F1
#
_entry.id   AF-A0A1B6I3T9-F1
#
_cell.length_a   1.000
_cell.length_b   1.000
_cell.length_c   1.000
_cell.angle_alpha   90.00
_cell.angle_beta   90.00
_cell.angle_gamma   90.00
#
_symmetry.space_group_name_H-M   'P 1'
#
loop_
_entity.id
_entity.type
_entity.pdbx_description
1 polymer ?
#
loop_
_entity_poly.entity_id
_entity_poly.type
_entity_poly.pdbx_seq_one_letter_code
_entity_poly.pdbx_strand_id
1 'polypeptide(L)'
;VPTIIWTRKDNSLPTGEKSIEGFTITLDKVDRHQAGVYQCTASNGVGEPVTVDMQLDVLYPPEIEVERSWVHSGEGYEAQLVCIVHGEPAPNMIWYQDSFLLDPTERRTMETRANKHTLTIRNVQSSDFGNYSCVADNSLGRAKKYMELSGKPSPAEFRSAPFSRAKDSYNLTWLVESYPPLEEVRLL
;
A
#
# COMPACT_ATOMS: atom_id res chain seq x y z
N VAL A 1 45.97 -17.77 4.16
CA VAL A 1 44.60 -18.07 4.64
C VAL A 1 43.66 -17.43 3.64
N PRO A 2 42.62 -18.12 3.14
CA PRO A 2 41.69 -17.49 2.21
C PRO A 2 40.96 -16.34 2.91
N THR A 3 40.78 -15.24 2.17
CA THR A 3 40.03 -14.06 2.61
C THR A 3 38.63 -14.14 2.01
N ILE A 4 37.60 -13.98 2.84
CA ILE A 4 36.20 -13.97 2.43
C ILE A 4 35.60 -12.62 2.80
N ILE A 5 35.05 -11.93 1.81
CA ILE A 5 34.48 -10.59 1.95
C ILE A 5 33.00 -10.65 1.55
N TRP A 6 32.16 -10.18 2.45
CA TRP A 6 30.72 -10.00 2.23
C TRP A 6 30.43 -8.57 1.83
N THR A 7 29.62 -8.39 0.80
CA THR A 7 29.07 -7.09 0.38
C THR A 7 27.59 -7.25 0.03
N ARG A 8 26.91 -6.13 -0.22
CA ARG A 8 25.53 -6.10 -0.73
C ARG A 8 25.49 -5.17 -1.94
N LYS A 9 24.88 -5.62 -3.05
CA LYS A 9 25.05 -4.97 -4.36
C LYS A 9 24.53 -3.52 -4.41
N ASP A 10 23.32 -3.32 -3.90
CA ASP A 10 22.60 -2.04 -4.07
C ASP A 10 22.54 -1.21 -2.79
N ASN A 11 23.11 -1.71 -1.68
CA ASN A 11 23.02 -1.11 -0.36
C ASN A 11 24.26 -1.44 0.49
N SER A 12 24.50 -0.67 1.56
CA SER A 12 25.40 -1.13 2.62
C SER A 12 24.83 -2.38 3.30
N LEU A 13 25.72 -3.15 3.95
CA LEU A 13 25.29 -4.23 4.82
C LEU A 13 24.39 -3.67 5.94
N PRO A 14 23.47 -4.49 6.52
CA PRO A 14 22.54 -4.01 7.56
C PRO A 14 23.21 -3.41 8.80
N THR A 15 24.46 -3.79 9.06
CA THR A 15 25.32 -3.26 10.13
C THR A 15 25.88 -1.85 9.82
N GLY A 16 25.75 -1.38 8.58
CA GLY A 16 26.17 -0.06 8.10
C GLY A 16 27.49 -0.07 7.33
N GLU A 17 28.33 -1.10 7.50
CA GLU A 17 29.58 -1.23 6.75
C GLU A 17 29.33 -1.54 5.27
N LYS A 18 30.30 -1.13 4.43
CA LYS A 18 30.30 -1.47 3.01
C LYS A 18 30.68 -2.93 2.75
N SER A 19 31.49 -3.51 3.64
CA SER A 19 31.99 -4.87 3.54
C SER A 19 32.37 -5.41 4.90
N ILE A 20 32.19 -6.71 5.11
CA ILE A 20 32.63 -7.42 6.31
C ILE A 20 33.50 -8.60 5.87
N GLU A 21 34.68 -8.75 6.49
CA GLU A 21 35.53 -9.93 6.31
C GLU A 21 35.12 -11.01 7.32
N GLY A 22 34.90 -12.24 6.84
CA GLY A 22 34.55 -13.36 7.70
C GLY A 22 34.02 -14.56 6.93
N PHE A 23 34.13 -15.75 7.51
CA PHE A 23 33.58 -16.97 6.90
C PHE A 23 32.05 -16.99 6.86
N THR A 24 31.40 -16.22 7.75
CA THR A 24 29.96 -16.14 7.89
C THR A 24 29.54 -14.71 8.20
N ILE A 25 28.38 -14.30 7.71
CA ILE A 25 27.68 -13.09 8.16
C ILE A 25 26.39 -13.49 8.86
N THR A 26 26.14 -12.91 10.04
CA THR A 26 24.90 -13.12 10.80
C THR A 26 24.08 -11.84 10.78
N LEU A 27 22.81 -11.96 10.42
CA LEU A 27 21.86 -10.85 10.43
C LEU A 27 20.88 -11.06 11.59
N ASP A 28 20.96 -10.22 12.62
CA ASP A 28 20.05 -10.27 13.75
C ASP A 28 18.83 -9.36 13.51
N LYS A 29 17.68 -9.76 14.08
CA LYS A 29 16.41 -9.00 14.01
C LYS A 29 16.04 -8.57 12.59
N VAL A 30 15.99 -9.54 11.69
CA VAL A 30 15.79 -9.29 10.26
C VAL A 30 14.41 -8.66 9.98
N ASP A 31 14.41 -7.54 9.26
CA ASP A 31 13.24 -6.87 8.70
C ASP A 31 13.33 -6.78 7.16
N ARG A 32 12.23 -6.35 6.52
CA ARG A 32 12.11 -6.31 5.05
C ARG A 32 13.18 -5.50 4.33
N HIS A 33 13.79 -4.50 4.98
CA HIS A 33 14.84 -3.65 4.38
C HIS A 33 16.17 -4.39 4.26
N GLN A 34 16.32 -5.57 4.86
CA GLN A 34 17.52 -6.40 4.76
C GLN A 34 17.46 -7.38 3.57
N ALA A 35 16.32 -7.48 2.87
CA ALA A 35 16.18 -8.29 1.66
C ALA A 35 17.03 -7.76 0.49
N GLY A 36 17.48 -8.64 -0.40
CA GLY A 36 18.21 -8.27 -1.62
C GLY A 36 19.43 -9.14 -1.88
N VAL A 37 20.30 -8.69 -2.79
CA VAL A 37 21.45 -9.49 -3.25
C VAL A 37 22.69 -9.24 -2.40
N TYR A 38 23.09 -10.27 -1.66
CA TYR A 38 24.36 -10.34 -0.95
C TYR A 38 25.41 -11.00 -1.83
N GLN A 39 26.65 -10.54 -1.76
CA GLN A 39 27.75 -11.13 -2.49
C GLN A 39 28.80 -11.64 -1.52
N CYS A 40 29.30 -12.84 -1.79
CA CYS A 40 30.45 -13.42 -1.11
C CYS A 40 31.60 -13.49 -2.10
N THR A 41 32.70 -12.81 -1.80
CA THR A 41 33.95 -12.84 -2.57
C THR A 41 35.01 -13.60 -1.80
N ALA A 42 35.51 -14.70 -2.38
CA ALA A 42 36.56 -15.53 -1.80
C ALA A 42 37.85 -15.41 -2.61
N SER A 43 38.98 -15.21 -1.92
CA SER A 43 40.32 -15.21 -2.52
C SER A 43 41.27 -16.06 -1.69
N ASN A 44 42.04 -16.93 -2.34
CA ASN A 44 43.13 -17.70 -1.71
C ASN A 44 44.51 -17.07 -1.98
N GLY A 45 44.56 -15.89 -2.58
CA GLY A 45 45.80 -15.21 -2.98
C GLY A 45 46.44 -15.75 -4.26
N VAL A 46 45.81 -16.70 -4.96
CA VAL A 46 46.29 -17.28 -6.20
C VAL A 46 45.21 -17.20 -7.27
N GLY A 47 45.48 -16.42 -8.33
CA GLY A 47 44.49 -16.15 -9.38
C GLY A 47 43.45 -15.11 -8.97
N GLU A 48 42.41 -14.99 -9.79
CA GLU A 48 41.34 -14.02 -9.55
C GLU A 48 40.39 -14.47 -8.42
N PRO A 49 39.93 -13.56 -7.56
CA PRO A 49 38.89 -13.86 -6.58
C PRO A 49 37.61 -14.36 -7.25
N VAL A 50 36.88 -15.24 -6.56
CA VAL A 50 35.58 -15.74 -7.02
C VAL A 50 34.48 -15.04 -6.24
N THR A 51 33.49 -14.48 -6.95
CA THR A 51 32.32 -13.82 -6.35
C THR A 51 31.05 -14.58 -6.69
N VAL A 52 30.20 -14.81 -5.68
CA VAL A 52 28.89 -15.45 -5.82
C VAL A 52 27.81 -14.52 -5.28
N ASP A 53 26.72 -14.38 -6.03
CA ASP A 53 25.53 -13.64 -5.63
C ASP A 53 24.51 -14.56 -4.95
N MET A 54 23.89 -14.08 -3.88
CA MET A 54 22.84 -14.77 -3.12
C MET A 54 21.67 -13.81 -2.92
N GLN A 55 20.49 -14.22 -3.35
CA GLN A 55 19.25 -13.50 -3.07
C GLN A 55 18.77 -13.85 -1.65
N LEU A 56 18.67 -12.86 -0.78
CA LEU A 56 18.03 -12.99 0.53
C LEU A 56 16.61 -12.46 0.45
N ASP A 57 15.63 -13.35 0.55
CA ASP A 57 14.22 -12.99 0.67
C ASP A 57 13.83 -12.97 2.16
N VAL A 58 13.26 -11.85 2.61
CA VAL A 58 12.79 -11.70 3.99
C VAL A 58 11.27 -11.84 3.97
N LEU A 59 10.77 -12.88 4.64
CA LEU A 59 9.35 -13.18 4.72
C LEU A 59 8.67 -12.34 5.81
N TYR A 60 7.49 -11.80 5.52
CA TYR A 60 6.68 -11.01 6.46
C TYR A 60 5.19 -11.11 6.14
N PRO A 61 4.31 -10.96 7.15
CA PRO A 61 2.86 -11.02 6.93
C PRO A 61 2.36 -9.85 6.08
N PRO A 62 1.14 -9.93 5.53
CA PRO A 62 0.62 -8.88 4.67
C PRO A 62 0.40 -7.57 5.44
N GLU A 63 0.70 -6.46 4.79
CA GLU A 63 0.40 -5.09 5.23
C GLU A 63 -0.45 -4.41 4.15
N ILE A 64 -1.52 -3.73 4.56
CA ILE A 64 -2.47 -3.10 3.63
C ILE A 64 -2.57 -1.61 3.92
N GLU A 65 -2.40 -0.82 2.88
CA GLU A 65 -2.71 0.61 2.83
C GLU A 65 -3.90 0.83 1.88
N VAL A 66 -4.83 1.70 2.27
CA VAL A 66 -5.98 2.09 1.45
C VAL A 66 -5.71 3.44 0.83
N GLU A 67 -5.89 3.60 -0.48
CA GLU A 67 -5.63 4.89 -1.15
C GLU A 67 -6.63 5.97 -0.68
N ARG A 68 -7.89 5.57 -0.48
CA ARG A 68 -8.95 6.39 0.10
C ARG A 68 -9.82 5.53 1.01
N SER A 69 -9.98 5.92 2.27
CA SER A 69 -10.91 5.27 3.20
C SER A 69 -12.37 5.55 2.85
N TRP A 70 -12.63 6.58 2.04
CA TRP A 70 -13.96 6.98 1.61
C TRP A 70 -13.93 7.34 0.12
N VAL A 71 -14.76 6.67 -0.66
CA VAL A 71 -14.89 6.84 -2.11
C VAL A 71 -16.29 7.36 -2.42
N HIS A 72 -16.36 8.45 -3.18
CA HIS A 72 -17.61 9.05 -3.63
C HIS A 72 -17.90 8.66 -5.08
N SER A 73 -19.07 8.11 -5.36
CA SER A 73 -19.56 7.87 -6.73
C SER A 73 -21.09 7.88 -6.77
N GLY A 74 -21.68 8.20 -7.92
CA GLY A 74 -23.13 8.24 -8.11
C GLY A 74 -23.68 6.99 -8.80
N GLU A 75 -25.00 6.78 -8.71
CA GLU A 75 -25.66 5.75 -9.53
C GLU A 75 -25.45 6.00 -11.02
N GLY A 76 -25.19 4.94 -11.80
CA GLY A 76 -24.89 5.06 -13.23
C GLY A 76 -23.40 5.24 -13.56
N TYR A 77 -22.57 5.59 -12.57
CA TYR A 77 -21.16 5.93 -12.78
C TYR A 77 -20.20 4.80 -12.39
N GLU A 78 -18.90 5.05 -12.55
CA GLU A 78 -17.84 4.13 -12.11
C GLU A 78 -17.31 4.53 -10.72
N ALA A 79 -16.99 3.53 -9.90
CA ALA A 79 -16.26 3.69 -8.65
C ALA A 79 -15.00 2.81 -8.66
N GLN A 80 -13.91 3.32 -8.08
CA GLN A 80 -12.67 2.57 -7.91
C GLN A 80 -12.23 2.55 -6.45
N LEU A 81 -12.04 1.33 -5.95
CA LEU A 81 -11.62 1.00 -4.60
C LEU A 81 -10.20 0.43 -4.70
N VAL A 82 -9.23 1.05 -4.04
CA VAL A 82 -7.80 0.70 -4.20
C VAL A 82 -7.15 0.35 -2.87
N CYS A 83 -6.54 -0.84 -2.82
CA CYS A 83 -5.65 -1.26 -1.74
C CYS A 83 -4.23 -1.50 -2.28
N ILE A 84 -3.24 -1.01 -1.55
CA ILE A 84 -1.82 -1.28 -1.77
C ILE A 84 -1.40 -2.33 -0.74
N VAL A 85 -0.91 -3.47 -1.22
CA VAL A 85 -0.66 -4.66 -0.40
C VAL A 85 0.81 -5.03 -0.47
N HIS A 86 1.48 -5.01 0.67
CA HIS A 86 2.84 -5.50 0.84
C HIS A 86 2.82 -6.85 1.56
N GLY A 87 3.80 -7.70 1.28
CA GLY A 87 3.93 -9.01 1.90
C GLY A 87 4.87 -9.91 1.11
N GLU A 88 5.59 -10.78 1.80
CA GLU A 88 6.46 -11.78 1.21
C GLU A 88 6.28 -13.09 2.00
N PRO A 89 5.76 -14.19 1.41
CA PRO A 89 5.35 -14.34 0.01
C PRO A 89 4.24 -13.39 -0.43
N ALA A 90 4.19 -13.12 -1.73
CA ALA A 90 3.18 -12.27 -2.37
C ALA A 90 1.76 -12.68 -1.89
N PRO A 91 1.01 -11.79 -1.22
CA PRO A 91 -0.28 -12.15 -0.63
C PRO A 91 -1.37 -12.37 -1.69
N ASN A 92 -2.28 -13.29 -1.41
CA ASN A 92 -3.53 -13.42 -2.15
C ASN A 92 -4.54 -12.37 -1.65
N MET A 93 -5.19 -11.66 -2.58
CA MET A 93 -6.11 -10.58 -2.26
C MET A 93 -7.57 -10.99 -2.51
N ILE A 94 -8.44 -10.77 -1.51
CA ILE A 94 -9.88 -11.00 -1.58
C ILE A 94 -10.68 -9.76 -1.17
N TRP A 95 -11.66 -9.39 -1.99
CA TRP A 95 -12.57 -8.26 -1.70
C TRP A 95 -13.87 -8.74 -1.05
N TYR A 96 -14.43 -7.90 -0.17
CA TYR A 96 -15.72 -8.10 0.46
C TYR A 96 -16.53 -6.81 0.41
N GLN A 97 -17.85 -6.92 0.27
CA GLN A 97 -18.81 -5.87 0.62
C GLN A 97 -19.53 -6.32 1.88
N ASP A 98 -19.39 -5.54 2.94
CA ASP A 98 -19.76 -5.87 4.31
C ASP A 98 -19.11 -7.21 4.74
N SER A 99 -19.89 -8.30 4.71
CA SER A 99 -19.45 -9.65 5.05
C SER A 99 -19.50 -10.63 3.87
N PHE A 100 -19.93 -10.16 2.69
CA PHE A 100 -20.10 -11.01 1.51
C PHE A 100 -18.87 -10.96 0.62
N LEU A 101 -18.39 -12.14 0.24
CA LEU A 101 -17.31 -12.31 -0.71
C LEU A 101 -17.70 -11.73 -2.08
N LEU A 102 -16.78 -11.02 -2.70
CA LEU A 102 -16.99 -10.35 -3.97
C LEU A 102 -16.31 -11.12 -5.11
N ASP A 103 -17.13 -11.73 -5.98
CA ASP A 103 -16.65 -12.38 -7.21
C ASP A 103 -16.74 -11.45 -8.44
N PRO A 104 -15.81 -11.53 -9.42
CA PRO A 104 -15.89 -10.74 -10.64
C PRO A 104 -17.23 -10.91 -11.36
N THR A 105 -17.76 -9.82 -11.92
CA THR A 105 -18.99 -9.79 -12.73
C THR A 105 -18.80 -8.87 -13.94
N GLU A 106 -19.80 -8.76 -14.82
CA GLU A 106 -19.75 -7.78 -15.92
C GLU A 106 -19.61 -6.32 -15.42
N ARG A 107 -20.14 -6.02 -14.23
CA ARG A 107 -20.03 -4.70 -13.59
C ARG A 107 -18.83 -4.57 -12.65
N ARG A 108 -18.27 -5.68 -12.16
CA ARG A 108 -17.21 -5.67 -11.15
C ARG A 108 -15.95 -6.35 -11.65
N THR A 109 -14.87 -5.58 -11.75
CA THR A 109 -13.56 -6.09 -12.18
C THR A 109 -12.52 -5.88 -11.09
N MET A 110 -11.68 -6.89 -10.87
CA MET A 110 -10.56 -6.83 -9.94
C MET A 110 -9.25 -6.92 -10.74
N GLU A 111 -8.44 -5.87 -10.66
CA GLU A 111 -7.13 -5.79 -11.32
C GLU A 111 -6.01 -5.75 -10.29
N THR A 112 -4.89 -6.40 -10.61
CA THR A 112 -3.66 -6.32 -9.80
C THR A 112 -2.51 -5.84 -10.68
N ARG A 113 -1.81 -4.79 -10.23
CA ARG A 113 -0.60 -4.25 -10.87
C ARG A 113 0.47 -4.08 -9.81
N ALA A 114 1.47 -4.95 -9.82
CA ALA A 114 2.45 -5.06 -8.73
C ALA A 114 1.74 -5.23 -7.37
N ASN A 115 1.94 -4.32 -6.43
CA ASN A 115 1.30 -4.30 -5.11
C ASN A 115 -0.05 -3.54 -5.09
N LYS A 116 -0.47 -2.93 -6.20
CA LYS A 116 -1.74 -2.19 -6.27
C LYS A 116 -2.86 -3.10 -6.75
N HIS A 117 -3.87 -3.27 -5.89
CA HIS A 117 -5.09 -4.02 -6.17
C HIS A 117 -6.26 -3.05 -6.29
N THR A 118 -6.97 -3.09 -7.42
CA THR A 118 -8.10 -2.21 -7.72
C THR A 118 -9.37 -3.03 -7.92
N LEU A 119 -10.42 -2.71 -7.18
CA LEU A 119 -11.79 -3.12 -7.46
C LEU A 119 -12.51 -1.98 -8.18
N THR A 120 -12.91 -2.22 -9.42
CA THR A 120 -13.71 -1.27 -10.20
C THR A 120 -15.15 -1.76 -10.26
N ILE A 121 -16.08 -0.87 -9.93
CA ILE A 121 -17.53 -1.09 -10.02
C ILE A 121 -18.08 -0.14 -11.07
N ARG A 122 -18.55 -0.67 -12.19
CA ARG A 122 -19.16 0.08 -13.28
C ARG A 122 -20.68 0.13 -13.11
N ASN A 123 -21.27 1.23 -13.56
CA ASN A 123 -22.71 1.47 -13.48
C ASN A 123 -23.21 1.18 -12.05
N VAL A 124 -22.66 1.93 -11.10
CA VAL A 124 -22.95 1.82 -9.66
C VAL A 124 -24.45 1.87 -9.44
N GLN A 125 -24.93 1.01 -8.55
CA GLN A 125 -26.33 0.93 -8.12
C GLN A 125 -26.44 1.24 -6.63
N SER A 126 -27.65 1.53 -6.16
CA SER A 126 -27.91 1.77 -4.73
C SER A 126 -27.43 0.63 -3.82
N SER A 127 -27.47 -0.62 -4.30
CA SER A 127 -26.96 -1.81 -3.59
C SER A 127 -25.44 -1.90 -3.53
N ASP A 128 -24.72 -1.15 -4.36
CA ASP A 128 -23.24 -1.15 -4.35
C ASP A 128 -22.69 -0.19 -3.29
N PHE A 129 -23.50 0.72 -2.73
CA PHE A 129 -23.07 1.57 -1.62
C PHE A 129 -22.92 0.75 -0.33
N GLY A 130 -21.94 1.13 0.50
CA GLY A 130 -21.68 0.47 1.77
C GLY A 130 -20.20 0.30 2.07
N ASN A 131 -19.90 -0.56 3.04
CA ASN A 131 -18.54 -0.82 3.47
C ASN A 131 -17.92 -1.91 2.61
N TYR A 132 -16.72 -1.66 2.14
CA TYR A 132 -15.88 -2.62 1.45
C TYR A 132 -14.68 -2.96 2.32
N SER A 133 -14.17 -4.18 2.15
CA SER A 133 -12.89 -4.53 2.73
C SER A 133 -12.04 -5.35 1.77
N CYS A 134 -10.74 -5.07 1.80
CA CYS A 134 -9.72 -5.87 1.14
C CYS A 134 -9.01 -6.70 2.21
N VAL A 135 -8.87 -8.00 1.94
CA VAL A 135 -8.26 -8.99 2.82
C VAL A 135 -7.10 -9.63 2.08
N ALA A 136 -5.90 -9.46 2.62
CA ALA A 136 -4.68 -10.04 2.08
C ALA A 136 -4.20 -11.18 2.98
N ASP A 137 -3.79 -12.29 2.39
CA ASP A 137 -3.43 -13.53 3.08
C ASP A 137 -2.15 -14.13 2.47
N ASN A 138 -1.18 -14.48 3.32
CA ASN A 138 -0.02 -15.27 2.94
C ASN A 138 0.31 -16.30 4.04
N SER A 139 1.36 -17.09 3.85
CA SER A 139 1.75 -18.15 4.79
C SER A 139 2.13 -17.66 6.20
N LEU A 140 2.36 -16.36 6.39
CA LEU A 140 2.73 -15.76 7.68
C LEU A 140 1.56 -15.06 8.37
N GLY A 141 0.46 -14.80 7.68
CA GLY A 141 -0.72 -14.21 8.30
C GLY A 141 -1.69 -13.55 7.34
N ARG A 142 -2.58 -12.75 7.93
CA ARG A 142 -3.68 -12.10 7.23
C ARG A 142 -3.84 -10.66 7.71
N ALA A 143 -4.09 -9.75 6.78
CA ALA A 143 -4.46 -8.37 7.06
C ALA A 143 -5.81 -8.02 6.42
N LYS A 144 -6.50 -7.04 7.02
CA LYS A 144 -7.79 -6.54 6.54
C LYS A 144 -7.86 -5.02 6.73
N LYS A 145 -8.33 -4.31 5.71
CA LYS A 145 -8.65 -2.87 5.79
C LYS A 145 -10.02 -2.59 5.18
N TYR A 146 -10.60 -1.46 5.58
CA TYR A 146 -11.96 -1.07 5.24
C TYR A 146 -11.96 0.25 4.46
N MET A 147 -12.94 0.39 3.57
CA MET A 147 -13.23 1.60 2.81
C MET A 147 -14.75 1.73 2.66
N GLU A 148 -15.28 2.94 2.55
CA GLU A 148 -16.71 3.17 2.31
C GLU A 148 -16.94 3.69 0.89
N LEU A 149 -17.90 3.11 0.16
CA LEU A 149 -18.42 3.67 -1.08
C LEU A 149 -19.74 4.36 -0.79
N SER A 150 -19.79 5.68 -0.99
CA SER A 150 -20.94 6.51 -0.70
C SER A 150 -21.43 7.27 -1.93
N GLY A 151 -22.76 7.33 -2.09
CA GLY A 151 -23.44 8.21 -3.03
C GLY A 151 -23.74 9.60 -2.47
N LYS A 152 -23.52 9.82 -1.16
CA LYS A 152 -23.76 11.11 -0.50
C LYS A 152 -22.49 11.96 -0.49
N PRO A 153 -22.60 13.30 -0.59
CA PRO A 153 -21.48 14.21 -0.38
C PRO A 153 -20.82 14.00 0.98
N SER A 154 -19.53 14.35 1.09
CA SER A 154 -18.81 14.35 2.36
C SER A 154 -19.45 15.34 3.36
N PRO A 155 -19.29 15.14 4.67
CA PRO A 155 -19.59 16.18 5.64
C PRO A 155 -18.84 17.48 5.30
N ALA A 156 -19.46 18.63 5.56
CA ALA A 156 -18.83 19.92 5.35
C ALA A 156 -17.69 20.12 6.35
N GLU A 157 -16.48 20.33 5.84
CA GLU A 157 -15.31 20.64 6.64
C GLU A 157 -15.05 22.15 6.60
N PHE A 158 -15.27 22.83 7.72
CA PHE A 158 -14.95 24.26 7.84
C PHE A 158 -13.42 24.43 7.95
N ARG A 159 -12.82 25.08 6.95
CA ARG A 159 -11.37 25.33 6.86
C ARG A 159 -10.99 26.79 7.10
N SER A 160 -11.92 27.61 7.59
CA SER A 160 -11.63 28.99 7.93
C SER A 160 -10.67 29.03 9.13
N ALA A 161 -9.57 29.77 8.99
CA ALA A 161 -8.75 30.14 10.13
C ALA A 161 -9.62 30.90 11.15
N PRO A 162 -9.33 30.87 12.46
CA PRO A 162 -10.11 31.57 13.49
C PRO A 162 -9.84 33.09 13.56
N PHE A 163 -8.99 33.62 12.69
CA PHE A 163 -8.69 35.04 12.59
C PHE A 163 -8.47 35.45 11.13
N SER A 164 -8.83 36.69 10.80
CA SER A 164 -8.52 37.29 9.51
C SER A 164 -7.21 38.07 9.54
N ARG A 165 -6.50 38.07 8.41
CA ARG A 165 -5.36 38.97 8.18
C ARG A 165 -5.78 40.34 7.67
N ALA A 166 -7.03 40.49 7.23
CA ALA A 166 -7.60 41.76 6.82
C ALA A 166 -8.29 42.44 8.00
N LYS A 167 -8.26 43.77 8.02
CA LYS A 167 -8.80 44.59 9.10
C LYS A 167 -10.34 44.50 9.18
N ASP A 168 -11.00 44.49 8.02
CA ASP A 168 -12.45 44.63 7.92
C ASP A 168 -13.11 43.54 7.03
N SER A 169 -12.42 42.43 6.76
CA SER A 169 -12.98 41.32 5.99
C SER A 169 -12.57 39.97 6.56
N TYR A 170 -13.42 38.96 6.38
CA TYR A 170 -13.18 37.60 6.86
C TYR A 170 -13.70 36.60 5.82
N ASN A 171 -12.87 35.65 5.43
CA ASN A 171 -13.27 34.60 4.49
C ASN A 171 -13.63 33.33 5.25
N LEU A 172 -14.89 32.94 5.19
CA LEU A 172 -15.36 31.66 5.67
C LEU A 172 -15.27 30.64 4.54
N THR A 173 -14.29 29.75 4.65
CA THR A 173 -14.10 28.66 3.68
C THR A 173 -14.57 27.35 4.31
N TRP A 174 -15.32 26.57 3.53
CA TRP A 174 -15.65 25.19 3.83
C TRP A 174 -15.42 24.33 2.59
N LEU A 175 -15.23 23.03 2.79
CA LEU A 175 -15.02 22.04 1.73
C LEU A 175 -16.02 20.90 1.89
N VAL A 176 -16.67 20.52 0.78
CA VAL A 176 -17.41 19.26 0.63
C VAL A 176 -16.93 18.61 -0.65
N GLU A 177 -16.65 17.31 -0.58
CA GLU A 177 -16.44 16.48 -1.75
C GLU A 177 -17.79 15.87 -2.15
N SER A 178 -18.25 16.18 -3.34
CA SER A 178 -19.46 15.61 -3.94
C SER A 178 -19.16 15.19 -5.37
N TYR A 179 -19.75 14.09 -5.81
CA TYR A 179 -19.66 13.65 -7.20
C TYR A 179 -20.63 14.41 -8.12
N PRO A 180 -21.95 14.49 -7.85
CA PRO A 180 -22.81 15.42 -8.58
C PRO A 180 -22.56 16.88 -8.16
N PRO A 181 -22.83 17.86 -9.05
CA PRO A 181 -22.88 19.27 -8.67
C PRO A 181 -23.88 19.46 -7.53
N LEU A 182 -23.49 20.20 -6.50
CA LEU A 182 -24.41 20.54 -5.41
C LEU A 182 -25.46 21.52 -5.94
N GLU A 183 -26.72 21.08 -6.06
CA GLU A 183 -27.83 21.94 -6.51
C GLU A 183 -28.37 22.81 -5.37
N GLU A 184 -28.40 22.31 -4.13
CA GLU A 184 -28.87 23.05 -2.96
C GLU A 184 -27.98 22.76 -1.75
N VAL A 185 -27.49 23.80 -1.10
CA VAL A 185 -26.73 23.71 0.16
C VAL A 185 -27.55 24.37 1.25
N ARG A 186 -28.10 23.58 2.17
CA ARG A 186 -28.78 24.09 3.36
C ARG A 186 -27.88 23.93 4.58
N LEU A 187 -27.53 25.04 5.20
CA LEU A 187 -26.96 25.05 6.55
C LEU A 187 -28.14 24.89 7.51
N LEU A 188 -28.15 23.80 8.29
CA LEU A 188 -29.11 23.60 9.38
C LEU A 188 -28.84 24.56 10.54
#